data_AF-A0A938UJL5-F1
#
_entry.id   AF-A0A938UJL5-F1
#
_cell.length_a   1.000
_cell.length_b   1.000
_cell.length_c   1.000
_cell.angle_alpha   90.00
_cell.angle_beta   90.00
_cell.angle_gamma   90.00
#
_symmetry.space_group_name_H-M   'P 1'
#
loop_
_entity.id
_entity.type
_entity.pdbx_description
1 polymer ?
#
loop_
_entity_poly.entity_id
_entity_poly.type
_entity_poly.pdbx_seq_one_letter_code
_entity_poly.pdbx_strand_id
1 'polypeptide(L)'
;MRAFESHRERFLPYPELIEKRGAGDCAPYLIVDSVKTSGRELAGAVDKVARRLAVPLDPDGRGVVLHEYGHVLYSPLVPPKVAFDPRVAAAVEDARVNLALCASGRPVELGETGELYVSWLLALDAKRGDGFALFVRSVASIGTSVEPRLCEQLERLDPRTGAGVVREVVRRARDVLEKARIRYGRPDAPERSGRILARKLAELLRLHGLLDENGFSQSELVMDCSLKHAHHAVPEAEDEMRRLRNVREDVPDLAPGVMSVVRARLTRRLSARTGLRAWGSSVEGSVIRHAHRWSIDRKIFRRRGVRGRGTVLLDVSGSMRLDAPDLERLLRATGEGTRVAIYSGEGAQGQLRIVADSGRRAEGDELTRYGSGNVIDLPALRWLSRQHAPRLWISDGKVTGIGDQVSTRLRQRCHALARRHAIRRVDDIASAVKLLGGAPR
;
A
#
# COMPACT_ATOMS: atom_id res chain seq x y z
N MET A 1 27.55 -14.14 0.99
CA MET A 1 27.05 -14.00 2.37
C MET A 1 26.90 -12.55 2.84
N ARG A 2 27.93 -11.69 2.78
CA ARG A 2 27.86 -10.31 3.34
C ARG A 2 26.79 -9.36 2.76
N ALA A 3 26.35 -9.53 1.51
CA ALA A 3 25.31 -8.68 0.91
C ALA A 3 23.88 -8.98 1.39
N PHE A 4 23.63 -10.19 1.93
CA PHE A 4 22.32 -10.57 2.46
C PHE A 4 22.11 -10.09 3.90
N GLU A 5 23.18 -9.96 4.69
CA GLU A 5 23.13 -9.42 6.06
C GLU A 5 22.71 -7.95 6.07
N SER A 6 23.19 -7.13 5.13
CA SER A 6 22.84 -5.70 5.06
C SER A 6 21.37 -5.41 4.71
N HIS A 7 20.63 -6.41 4.20
CA HIS A 7 19.20 -6.25 3.91
C HIS A 7 18.33 -6.53 5.15
N ARG A 8 18.77 -7.42 6.06
CA ARG A 8 18.05 -7.76 7.29
C ARG A 8 17.99 -6.59 8.28
N GLU A 9 19.09 -5.86 8.41
CA GLU A 9 19.17 -4.69 9.30
C GLU A 9 18.12 -3.62 8.98
N ARG A 10 17.56 -3.61 7.75
CA ARG A 10 16.52 -2.64 7.34
C ARG A 10 15.12 -2.94 7.85
N PHE A 11 14.90 -4.13 8.39
CA PHE A 11 13.58 -4.61 8.82
C PHE A 11 13.55 -5.09 10.28
N LEU A 12 14.70 -5.10 10.96
CA LEU A 12 14.72 -5.33 12.39
C LEU A 12 13.89 -4.26 13.11
N PRO A 13 13.04 -4.63 14.08
CA PRO A 13 12.43 -3.65 14.95
C PRO A 13 13.52 -2.90 15.70
N TYR A 14 13.33 -1.60 15.87
CA TYR A 14 14.23 -0.72 16.61
C TYR A 14 14.35 -1.21 18.06
N PRO A 15 15.47 -1.84 18.47
CA PRO A 15 15.57 -2.45 19.80
C PRO A 15 15.38 -1.41 20.92
N GLU A 16 15.78 -0.16 20.69
CA GLU A 16 15.58 0.96 21.60
C GLU A 16 14.12 1.30 21.89
N LEU A 17 13.20 0.84 21.03
CA LEU A 17 11.78 0.97 21.24
C LEU A 17 11.26 -0.16 22.15
N ILE A 18 11.81 -1.37 22.02
CA ILE A 18 11.39 -2.57 22.77
C ILE A 18 11.97 -2.55 24.19
N GLU A 19 13.19 -2.06 24.32
CA GLU A 19 13.92 -1.99 25.58
C GLU A 19 13.54 -0.74 26.36
N LYS A 20 12.85 -0.90 27.49
CA LYS A 20 12.61 0.20 28.43
C LYS A 20 13.94 0.65 29.02
N ARG A 21 14.35 1.91 28.74
CA ARG A 21 15.50 2.54 29.42
C ARG A 21 15.35 2.41 30.94
N GLY A 22 16.35 1.82 31.60
CA GLY A 22 16.37 1.62 33.05
C GLY A 22 15.84 0.26 33.54
N ALA A 23 15.50 -0.67 32.65
CA ALA A 23 15.08 -2.02 33.02
C ALA A 23 16.26 -2.95 33.44
N GLY A 24 17.22 -2.46 34.23
CA GLY A 24 18.33 -3.26 34.79
C GLY A 24 19.10 -4.16 33.80
N ASP A 25 19.78 -5.18 34.32
CA ASP A 25 20.50 -6.22 33.55
C ASP A 25 19.58 -7.20 32.79
N CYS A 26 18.38 -6.77 32.38
CA CYS A 26 17.50 -7.63 31.60
C CYS A 26 18.09 -7.88 30.21
N ALA A 27 18.23 -9.16 29.84
CA ALA A 27 18.68 -9.55 28.50
C ALA A 27 17.77 -8.93 27.42
N PRO A 28 18.31 -8.48 26.28
CA PRO A 28 17.49 -7.88 25.22
C PRO A 28 16.48 -8.89 24.66
N TYR A 29 15.40 -8.41 24.03
CA TYR A 29 14.47 -9.30 23.33
C TYR A 29 15.18 -10.06 22.19
N LEU A 30 14.99 -11.37 22.17
CA LEU A 30 15.40 -12.22 21.06
C LEU A 30 14.42 -12.05 19.90
N ILE A 31 14.87 -11.38 18.84
CA ILE A 31 14.10 -11.20 17.61
C ILE A 31 14.34 -12.38 16.67
N VAL A 32 13.27 -13.07 16.29
CA VAL A 32 13.31 -14.25 15.43
C VAL A 32 12.57 -13.96 14.14
N ASP A 33 13.23 -14.23 13.02
CA ASP A 33 12.69 -14.07 11.68
C ASP A 33 11.71 -15.21 11.37
N SER A 34 10.41 -14.95 11.51
CA SER A 34 9.37 -15.97 11.37
C SER A 34 9.24 -16.53 9.95
N VAL A 35 9.81 -15.85 8.94
CA VAL A 35 9.83 -16.33 7.55
C VAL A 35 10.82 -17.49 7.38
N LYS A 36 11.84 -17.59 8.24
CA LYS A 36 12.90 -18.60 8.13
C LYS A 36 12.76 -19.78 9.08
N THR A 37 11.92 -19.66 10.11
CA THR A 37 11.60 -20.79 10.96
C THR A 37 10.67 -21.70 10.18
N SER A 38 11.08 -22.95 9.96
CA SER A 38 10.41 -23.95 9.14
C SER A 38 9.08 -24.44 9.75
N GLY A 39 8.13 -23.52 9.96
CA GLY A 39 6.81 -23.77 10.54
C GLY A 39 6.76 -23.95 12.06
N ARG A 40 7.91 -24.04 12.74
CA ARG A 40 7.95 -24.31 14.21
C ARG A 40 7.50 -23.15 15.08
N GLU A 41 7.52 -21.92 14.58
CA GLU A 41 7.16 -20.73 15.37
C GLU A 41 5.94 -20.04 14.79
N LEU A 42 5.07 -19.52 15.66
CA LEU A 42 3.95 -18.65 15.29
C LEU A 42 4.52 -17.35 14.67
N ALA A 43 4.07 -16.99 13.46
CA ALA A 43 4.49 -15.72 12.85
C ALA A 43 3.61 -14.62 13.43
N GLY A 44 4.23 -13.55 13.92
CA GLY A 44 3.51 -12.56 14.71
C GLY A 44 3.21 -13.12 16.09
N ALA A 45 4.25 -13.28 16.91
CA ALA A 45 4.08 -13.69 18.30
C ALA A 45 5.08 -13.01 19.23
N VAL A 46 4.58 -12.60 20.39
CA VAL A 46 5.40 -12.10 21.50
C VAL A 46 5.30 -13.03 22.69
N ASP A 47 6.45 -13.51 23.16
CA ASP A 47 6.58 -14.08 24.50
C ASP A 47 7.32 -13.07 25.38
N LYS A 48 6.57 -12.36 26.23
CA LYS A 48 7.13 -11.32 27.10
C LYS A 48 7.92 -11.89 28.28
N VAL A 49 7.65 -13.13 28.66
CA VAL A 49 8.35 -13.82 29.77
C VAL A 49 9.70 -14.33 29.27
N ALA A 50 9.71 -15.03 28.13
CA ALA A 50 10.94 -15.47 27.47
C ALA A 50 11.66 -14.34 26.72
N ARG A 51 11.06 -13.15 26.66
CA ARG A 51 11.54 -11.98 25.91
C ARG A 51 11.89 -12.33 24.47
N ARG A 52 10.95 -12.98 23.79
CA ARG A 52 11.09 -13.42 22.41
C ARG A 52 10.05 -12.73 21.53
N LEU A 53 10.49 -12.27 20.36
CA LEU A 53 9.65 -11.60 19.37
C LEU A 53 9.82 -12.31 18.03
N ALA A 54 8.83 -13.12 17.62
CA ALA A 54 8.83 -13.84 16.36
C ALA A 54 8.04 -13.06 15.29
N VAL A 55 8.73 -12.42 14.36
CA VAL A 55 8.14 -11.48 13.39
C VAL A 55 8.73 -11.67 11.99
N PRO A 56 7.96 -11.38 10.93
CA PRO A 56 8.47 -11.43 9.56
C PRO A 56 9.43 -10.27 9.28
N LEU A 57 10.69 -10.57 8.94
CA LEU A 57 11.72 -9.55 8.65
C LEU A 57 11.88 -9.27 7.15
N ASP A 58 10.75 -8.97 6.50
CA ASP A 58 10.66 -8.68 5.07
C ASP A 58 9.89 -7.36 4.80
N PRO A 59 9.83 -6.87 3.55
CA PRO A 59 9.16 -5.62 3.22
C PRO A 59 7.66 -5.55 3.56
N ASP A 60 6.94 -6.67 3.48
CA ASP A 60 5.50 -6.75 3.74
C ASP A 60 5.21 -6.99 5.23
N GLY A 61 6.19 -7.50 5.98
CA GLY A 61 6.11 -7.79 7.41
C GLY A 61 6.08 -6.57 8.35
N ARG A 62 6.32 -5.34 7.85
CA ARG A 62 6.43 -4.14 8.70
C ARG A 62 5.22 -3.86 9.58
N GLY A 63 4.01 -4.06 9.05
CA GLY A 63 2.77 -3.89 9.82
C GLY A 63 2.69 -4.87 10.99
N VAL A 64 3.04 -6.14 10.74
CA VAL A 64 3.07 -7.20 11.77
C VAL A 64 4.14 -6.90 12.81
N VAL A 65 5.35 -6.52 12.40
CA VAL A 65 6.42 -6.12 13.33
C VAL A 65 5.95 -4.99 14.26
N LEU A 66 5.26 -3.99 13.72
CA LEU A 66 4.74 -2.86 14.49
C LEU A 66 3.61 -3.27 15.45
N HIS A 67 2.74 -4.20 15.01
CA HIS A 67 1.69 -4.76 15.84
C HIS A 67 2.25 -5.53 17.04
N GLU A 68 3.17 -6.47 16.81
CA GLU A 68 3.82 -7.23 17.88
C GLU A 68 4.63 -6.33 18.83
N TYR A 69 5.25 -5.29 18.27
CA TYR A 69 5.89 -4.24 19.07
C TYR A 69 4.90 -3.58 20.05
N GLY A 70 3.66 -3.33 19.60
CA GLY A 70 2.59 -2.85 20.45
C GLY A 70 2.25 -3.80 21.61
N HIS A 71 2.28 -5.11 21.41
CA HIS A 71 2.09 -6.08 22.50
C HIS A 71 3.21 -6.01 23.55
N VAL A 72 4.47 -5.82 23.13
CA VAL A 72 5.57 -5.61 24.09
C VAL A 72 5.28 -4.39 24.98
N LEU A 73 4.82 -3.30 24.38
CA LEU A 73 4.56 -2.06 25.10
C LEU A 73 3.31 -2.10 26.00
N TYR A 74 2.19 -2.56 25.46
CA TYR A 74 0.87 -2.30 26.03
C TYR A 74 0.24 -3.52 26.67
N SER A 75 0.57 -4.75 26.23
CA SER A 75 -0.07 -5.96 26.76
C SER A 75 0.39 -6.31 28.17
N PRO A 76 -0.42 -7.02 28.96
CA PRO A 76 0.04 -7.58 30.23
C PRO A 76 1.19 -8.57 30.01
N LEU A 77 2.03 -8.77 31.03
CA LEU A 77 3.12 -9.75 30.99
C LEU A 77 2.60 -11.18 30.83
N VAL A 78 1.49 -11.49 31.52
CA VAL A 78 0.82 -12.78 31.49
C VAL A 78 -0.60 -12.56 30.97
N PRO A 79 -1.03 -13.25 29.91
CA PRO A 79 -2.40 -13.18 29.42
C PRO A 79 -3.41 -13.52 30.53
N PRO A 80 -4.54 -12.81 30.61
CA PRO A 80 -5.52 -13.09 31.65
C PRO A 80 -6.18 -14.45 31.42
N LYS A 81 -6.32 -15.24 32.50
CA LYS A 81 -7.18 -16.43 32.47
C LYS A 81 -8.63 -16.01 32.36
N VAL A 82 -9.34 -16.55 31.37
CA VAL A 82 -10.76 -16.27 31.10
C VAL A 82 -11.58 -17.55 31.16
N ALA A 83 -12.86 -17.43 31.51
CA ALA A 83 -13.82 -18.54 31.61
C ALA A 83 -14.67 -18.68 30.33
N PHE A 84 -14.10 -18.30 29.18
CA PHE A 84 -14.70 -18.35 27.86
C PHE A 84 -13.57 -18.53 26.84
N ASP A 85 -13.90 -18.67 25.55
CA ASP A 85 -12.93 -18.89 24.49
C ASP A 85 -11.82 -17.82 24.49
N PRO A 86 -10.54 -18.20 24.71
CA PRO A 86 -9.44 -17.25 24.84
C PRO A 86 -9.23 -16.40 23.58
N ARG A 87 -9.71 -16.85 22.41
CA ARG A 87 -9.61 -16.12 21.15
C ARG A 87 -10.43 -14.82 21.18
N VAL A 88 -11.50 -14.76 21.99
CA VAL A 88 -12.27 -13.52 22.23
C VAL A 88 -11.43 -12.48 22.97
N ALA A 89 -10.70 -12.90 24.01
CA ALA A 89 -9.86 -12.01 24.79
C ALA A 89 -8.66 -11.52 23.96
N ALA A 90 -8.05 -12.41 23.16
CA ALA A 90 -6.97 -12.08 22.25
C ALA A 90 -7.41 -11.07 21.18
N ALA A 91 -8.53 -11.27 20.49
CA ALA A 91 -9.01 -10.33 19.48
C ALA A 91 -9.26 -8.91 20.05
N VAL A 92 -9.80 -8.81 21.27
CA VAL A 92 -9.98 -7.53 21.96
C VAL A 92 -8.65 -6.89 22.35
N GLU A 93 -7.66 -7.69 22.72
CA GLU A 93 -6.32 -7.22 23.05
C GLU A 93 -5.61 -6.68 21.80
N ASP A 94 -5.71 -7.37 20.66
CA ASP A 94 -5.17 -6.91 19.38
C ASP A 94 -5.78 -5.57 18.96
N ALA A 95 -7.12 -5.45 19.04
CA ALA A 95 -7.83 -4.19 18.79
C ALA A 95 -7.32 -3.06 19.69
N ARG A 96 -7.11 -3.34 20.98
CA ARG A 96 -6.63 -2.37 21.97
C ARG A 96 -5.21 -1.90 21.65
N VAL A 97 -4.33 -2.83 21.26
CA VAL A 97 -2.95 -2.54 20.85
C VAL A 97 -2.93 -1.71 19.57
N ASN A 98 -3.70 -2.10 18.56
CA ASN A 98 -3.79 -1.39 17.28
C ASN A 98 -4.30 0.05 17.44
N LEU A 99 -5.36 0.25 18.23
CA LEU A 99 -5.86 1.59 18.54
C LEU A 99 -4.83 2.43 19.32
N ALA A 100 -4.04 1.81 20.20
CA ALA A 100 -2.99 2.51 20.94
C ALA A 100 -1.82 2.96 20.04
N LEU A 101 -1.42 2.10 19.13
CA LEU A 101 -0.43 2.39 18.10
C LEU A 101 -0.92 3.51 17.16
N CYS A 102 -2.18 3.45 16.71
CA CYS A 102 -2.81 4.50 15.92
C CYS A 102 -2.85 5.85 16.66
N ALA A 103 -3.28 5.86 17.93
CA ALA A 103 -3.31 7.07 18.76
C ALA A 103 -1.92 7.68 19.00
N SER A 104 -0.87 6.85 18.93
CA SER A 104 0.53 7.26 19.06
C SER A 104 1.16 7.71 17.73
N GLY A 105 0.37 7.82 16.65
CA GLY A 105 0.87 8.21 15.33
C GLY A 105 1.64 7.11 14.60
N ARG A 106 1.43 5.85 14.96
CA ARG A 106 2.10 4.67 14.39
C ARG A 106 1.05 3.62 13.98
N PRO A 107 0.15 3.92 13.03
CA PRO A 107 -0.90 2.98 12.64
C PRO A 107 -0.30 1.68 12.08
N VAL A 108 -0.98 0.56 12.31
CA VAL A 108 -0.60 -0.74 11.73
C VAL A 108 -1.08 -0.77 10.28
N GLU A 109 -0.14 -0.55 9.37
CA GLU A 109 -0.37 -0.59 7.92
C GLU A 109 0.10 -1.93 7.36
N LEU A 110 -0.84 -2.69 6.77
CA LEU A 110 -0.51 -3.91 6.05
C LEU A 110 -0.14 -3.59 4.60
N GLY A 111 0.83 -4.31 4.04
CA GLY A 111 1.14 -4.25 2.62
C GLY A 111 -0.03 -4.75 1.76
N GLU A 112 -0.04 -4.42 0.48
CA GLU A 112 -1.14 -4.79 -0.45
C GLU A 112 -1.45 -6.29 -0.43
N THR A 113 -0.43 -7.13 -0.36
CA THR A 113 -0.58 -8.59 -0.23
C THR A 113 -1.26 -8.97 1.08
N GLY A 114 -0.87 -8.36 2.20
CA GLY A 114 -1.46 -8.62 3.51
C GLY A 114 -2.91 -8.18 3.59
N GLU A 115 -3.25 -7.02 3.05
CA GLU A 115 -4.65 -6.56 3.00
C GLU A 115 -5.53 -7.49 2.18
N LEU A 116 -5.03 -7.97 1.03
CA LEU A 116 -5.77 -8.93 0.20
C LEU A 116 -5.94 -10.28 0.90
N TYR A 117 -4.90 -10.74 1.58
CA TYR A 117 -4.93 -12.00 2.32
C TYR A 117 -5.95 -11.98 3.46
N VAL A 118 -5.98 -10.91 4.27
CA VAL A 118 -6.98 -10.77 5.35
C VAL A 118 -8.41 -10.67 4.78
N SER A 119 -8.61 -9.91 3.70
CA SER A 119 -9.91 -9.85 3.02
C SER A 119 -10.36 -11.19 2.42
N TRP A 120 -9.42 -11.99 1.91
CA TRP A 120 -9.71 -13.33 1.39
C TRP A 120 -10.13 -14.28 2.53
N LEU A 121 -9.41 -14.26 3.64
CA LEU A 121 -9.75 -15.04 4.83
C LEU A 121 -11.14 -14.72 5.35
N LEU A 122 -11.51 -13.44 5.43
CA LEU A 122 -12.86 -13.03 5.84
C LEU A 122 -13.92 -13.59 4.89
N ALA A 123 -13.68 -13.54 3.57
CA ALA A 123 -14.60 -14.10 2.58
C ALA A 123 -14.72 -15.64 2.70
N LEU A 124 -13.61 -16.31 3.00
CA LEU A 124 -13.59 -17.76 3.24
C LEU A 124 -14.39 -18.13 4.49
N ASP A 125 -14.22 -17.42 5.60
CA ASP A 125 -14.99 -17.65 6.82
C ASP A 125 -16.49 -17.44 6.57
N ALA A 126 -16.86 -16.37 5.86
CA ALA A 126 -18.23 -16.10 5.49
C ALA A 126 -18.83 -17.22 4.62
N LYS A 127 -18.07 -17.71 3.64
CA LYS A 127 -18.47 -18.83 2.78
C LYS A 127 -18.69 -20.12 3.59
N ARG A 128 -17.89 -20.34 4.63
CA ARG A 128 -18.02 -21.48 5.56
C ARG A 128 -19.15 -21.29 6.59
N GLY A 129 -19.74 -20.10 6.66
CA GLY A 129 -20.70 -19.76 7.71
C GLY A 129 -20.06 -19.66 9.11
N ASP A 130 -18.74 -19.46 9.19
CA ASP A 130 -18.03 -19.39 10.46
C ASP A 130 -18.11 -17.96 11.05
N GLY A 131 -19.23 -17.67 11.69
CA GLY A 131 -19.48 -16.38 12.32
C GLY A 131 -18.50 -16.04 13.45
N PHE A 132 -17.93 -17.05 14.12
CA PHE A 132 -16.92 -16.82 15.15
C PHE A 132 -15.59 -16.39 14.55
N ALA A 133 -15.15 -17.03 13.46
CA ALA A 133 -13.95 -16.61 12.75
C ALA A 133 -14.07 -15.19 12.18
N LEU A 134 -15.25 -14.86 11.61
CA LEU A 134 -15.57 -13.50 11.18
C LEU A 134 -15.44 -12.48 12.33
N PHE A 135 -15.97 -12.81 13.51
CA PHE A 135 -15.84 -12.00 14.72
C PHE A 135 -14.37 -11.77 15.08
N VAL A 136 -13.58 -12.83 15.22
CA VAL A 136 -12.19 -12.76 15.66
C VAL A 136 -11.38 -11.87 14.72
N ARG A 137 -11.44 -12.13 13.40
CA ARG A 137 -10.66 -11.35 12.42
C ARG A 137 -11.07 -9.89 12.37
N SER A 138 -12.37 -9.62 12.43
CA SER A 138 -12.90 -8.27 12.29
C SER A 138 -12.60 -7.42 13.53
N VAL A 139 -12.69 -8.00 14.73
CA VAL A 139 -12.33 -7.29 15.98
C VAL A 139 -10.82 -7.09 16.06
N ALA A 140 -10.01 -8.12 15.82
CA ALA A 140 -8.54 -8.00 15.88
C ALA A 140 -8.00 -6.95 14.88
N SER A 141 -8.71 -6.73 13.77
CA SER A 141 -8.34 -5.76 12.75
C SER A 141 -8.67 -4.30 13.10
N ILE A 142 -9.41 -4.03 14.17
CA ILE A 142 -9.75 -2.65 14.57
C ILE A 142 -8.47 -1.83 14.80
N GLY A 143 -8.38 -0.65 14.19
CA GLY A 143 -7.23 0.26 14.28
C GLY A 143 -6.12 0.00 13.26
N THR A 144 -6.32 -0.93 12.32
CA THR A 144 -5.37 -1.24 11.23
C THR A 144 -5.82 -0.67 9.88
N SER A 145 -4.96 -0.72 8.86
CA SER A 145 -5.33 -0.29 7.49
C SER A 145 -6.42 -1.15 6.84
N VAL A 146 -6.63 -2.40 7.30
CA VAL A 146 -7.63 -3.31 6.70
C VAL A 146 -9.04 -3.10 7.23
N GLU A 147 -9.20 -2.48 8.39
CA GLU A 147 -10.52 -2.37 9.04
C GLU A 147 -11.61 -1.77 8.15
N PRO A 148 -11.41 -0.62 7.45
CA PRO A 148 -12.49 -0.03 6.65
C PRO A 148 -13.00 -1.00 5.58
N ARG A 149 -12.09 -1.80 5.01
CA ARG A 149 -12.41 -2.80 4.00
C ARG A 149 -13.16 -3.99 4.59
N LEU A 150 -12.79 -4.46 5.78
CA LEU A 150 -13.52 -5.54 6.44
C LEU A 150 -14.94 -5.09 6.82
N CYS A 151 -15.10 -3.85 7.29
CA CYS A 151 -16.43 -3.28 7.53
C CYS A 151 -17.29 -3.25 6.26
N GLU A 152 -16.74 -2.76 5.14
CA GLU A 152 -17.44 -2.78 3.83
C GLU A 152 -17.79 -4.21 3.38
N GLN A 153 -16.91 -5.18 3.61
CA GLN A 153 -17.19 -6.58 3.29
C GLN A 153 -18.31 -7.13 4.17
N LEU A 154 -18.27 -6.93 5.49
CA LEU A 154 -19.30 -7.36 6.42
C LEU A 154 -20.68 -6.78 6.10
N GLU A 155 -20.74 -5.55 5.58
CA GLU A 155 -22.01 -4.92 5.15
C GLU A 155 -22.67 -5.62 3.96
N ARG A 156 -21.87 -6.30 3.12
CA ARG A 156 -22.34 -7.02 1.93
C ARG A 156 -22.69 -8.47 2.20
N LEU A 157 -22.28 -9.03 3.34
CA LEU A 157 -22.52 -10.44 3.66
C LEU A 157 -23.99 -10.67 4.06
N ASP A 158 -24.49 -11.86 3.73
CA ASP A 158 -25.80 -12.32 4.16
C ASP A 158 -25.89 -12.29 5.71
N PRO A 159 -26.91 -11.64 6.31
CA PRO A 159 -27.12 -11.63 7.75
C PRO A 159 -27.07 -13.03 8.42
N ARG A 160 -27.45 -14.09 7.70
CA ARG A 160 -27.42 -15.48 8.17
C ARG A 160 -26.01 -16.00 8.47
N THR A 161 -24.96 -15.37 7.93
CA THR A 161 -23.56 -15.69 8.24
C THR A 161 -23.11 -15.23 9.64
N GLY A 162 -24.00 -14.55 10.38
CA GLY A 162 -23.64 -13.89 11.64
C GLY A 162 -23.01 -12.50 11.45
N ALA A 163 -22.80 -12.05 10.21
CA ALA A 163 -22.20 -10.75 9.90
C ALA A 163 -22.91 -9.56 10.56
N GLY A 164 -24.24 -9.62 10.73
CA GLY A 164 -24.99 -8.59 11.46
C GLY A 164 -24.53 -8.42 12.91
N VAL A 165 -24.34 -9.54 13.62
CA VAL A 165 -23.83 -9.56 15.00
C VAL A 165 -22.40 -9.06 15.04
N VAL A 166 -21.55 -9.54 14.12
CA VAL A 166 -20.14 -9.14 14.02
C VAL A 166 -20.01 -7.63 13.81
N ARG A 167 -20.81 -7.01 12.93
CA ARG A 167 -20.80 -5.56 12.71
C ARG A 167 -21.08 -4.78 13.99
N GLU A 168 -22.11 -5.16 14.72
CA GLU A 168 -22.46 -4.49 15.98
C GLU A 168 -21.35 -4.66 17.03
N VAL A 169 -20.76 -5.85 17.10
CA VAL A 169 -19.64 -6.14 18.00
C VAL A 169 -18.41 -5.29 17.66
N VAL A 170 -18.03 -5.19 16.38
CA VAL A 170 -16.89 -4.37 15.93
C VAL A 170 -17.08 -2.91 16.31
N ARG A 171 -18.26 -2.35 15.99
CA ARG A 171 -18.62 -0.96 16.33
C ARG A 171 -18.54 -0.73 17.85
N ARG A 172 -19.14 -1.63 18.63
CA ARG A 172 -19.15 -1.52 20.10
C ARG A 172 -17.75 -1.66 20.70
N ALA A 173 -16.92 -2.57 20.17
CA ALA A 173 -15.57 -2.78 20.64
C ALA A 173 -14.71 -1.52 20.44
N ARG A 174 -14.75 -0.94 19.23
CA ARG A 174 -14.10 0.34 18.92
C ARG A 174 -14.55 1.44 19.87
N ASP A 175 -15.86 1.67 19.96
CA ASP A 175 -16.44 2.74 20.80
C ASP A 175 -16.00 2.62 22.27
N VAL A 176 -16.03 1.41 22.83
CA VAL A 176 -15.66 1.17 24.23
C VAL A 176 -14.17 1.40 24.47
N LEU A 177 -13.30 0.87 23.58
CA LEU A 177 -11.85 1.02 23.71
C LEU A 177 -11.42 2.48 23.53
N GLU A 178 -11.96 3.18 22.54
CA GLU A 178 -11.65 4.60 22.31
C GLU A 178 -12.13 5.49 23.46
N LYS A 179 -13.36 5.32 23.94
CA LYS A 179 -13.88 6.07 25.09
C LYS A 179 -13.05 5.82 26.34
N ALA A 180 -12.64 4.57 26.58
CA ALA A 180 -11.77 4.23 27.70
C ALA A 180 -10.41 4.94 27.55
N ARG A 181 -9.76 4.82 26.39
CA ARG A 181 -8.49 5.51 26.10
C ARG A 181 -8.56 7.02 26.39
N ILE A 182 -9.59 7.69 25.86
CA ILE A 182 -9.81 9.14 26.04
C ILE A 182 -10.01 9.47 27.52
N ARG A 183 -10.88 8.72 28.22
CA ARG A 183 -11.18 8.94 29.65
C ARG A 183 -9.94 8.87 30.54
N TYR A 184 -9.00 7.97 30.24
CA TYR A 184 -7.80 7.77 31.04
C TYR A 184 -6.58 8.57 30.56
N GLY A 185 -6.71 9.34 29.46
CA GLY A 185 -5.63 10.18 28.95
C GLY A 185 -4.36 9.40 28.54
N ARG A 186 -4.52 8.13 28.15
CA ARG A 186 -3.41 7.22 27.79
C ARG A 186 -3.42 6.91 26.30
N PRO A 187 -2.30 6.43 25.72
CA PRO A 187 -2.30 5.89 24.37
C PRO A 187 -3.20 4.65 24.24
N ASP A 188 -3.22 3.80 25.27
CA ASP A 188 -4.00 2.57 25.31
C ASP A 188 -5.22 2.66 26.23
N ALA A 189 -6.28 1.92 25.93
CA ALA A 189 -7.33 1.66 26.91
C ALA A 189 -6.75 0.79 28.05
N PRO A 190 -7.13 1.01 29.33
CA PRO A 190 -6.64 0.16 30.41
C PRO A 190 -7.00 -1.31 30.19
N GLU A 191 -6.09 -2.20 30.59
CA GLU A 191 -6.27 -3.65 30.49
C GLU A 191 -7.60 -4.13 31.11
N ARG A 192 -7.99 -3.56 32.25
CA ARG A 192 -9.29 -3.85 32.91
C ARG A 192 -10.47 -3.55 31.99
N SER A 193 -10.41 -2.47 31.20
CA SER A 193 -11.47 -2.12 30.24
C SER A 193 -11.54 -3.15 29.10
N GLY A 194 -10.40 -3.60 28.58
CA GLY A 194 -10.33 -4.68 27.60
C GLY A 194 -10.93 -5.99 28.13
N ARG A 195 -10.58 -6.39 29.36
CA ARG A 195 -11.15 -7.59 30.00
C ARG A 195 -12.66 -7.54 30.19
N ILE A 196 -13.19 -6.38 30.62
CA ILE A 196 -14.64 -6.18 30.78
C ILE A 196 -15.34 -6.27 29.42
N LEU A 197 -14.75 -5.66 28.39
CA LEU A 197 -15.27 -5.75 27.03
C LEU A 197 -15.28 -7.19 26.52
N ALA A 198 -14.16 -7.92 26.62
CA ALA A 198 -14.06 -9.31 26.18
C ALA A 198 -15.13 -10.22 26.80
N ARG A 199 -15.38 -10.09 28.11
CA ARG A 199 -16.47 -10.84 28.78
C ARG A 199 -17.84 -10.50 28.20
N LYS A 200 -18.15 -9.22 28.01
CA LYS A 200 -19.44 -8.78 27.43
C LYS A 200 -19.61 -9.26 25.99
N LEU A 201 -18.53 -9.30 25.22
CA LEU A 201 -18.55 -9.83 23.87
C LEU A 201 -18.74 -11.35 23.87
N ALA A 202 -18.08 -12.09 24.76
CA ALA A 202 -18.32 -13.53 24.92
C ALA A 202 -19.79 -13.85 25.28
N GLU A 203 -20.38 -13.10 26.21
CA GLU A 203 -21.81 -13.23 26.54
C GLU A 203 -22.70 -13.00 25.30
N LEU A 204 -22.40 -11.97 24.51
CA LEU A 204 -23.14 -11.65 23.29
C LEU A 204 -22.97 -12.74 22.22
N LEU A 205 -21.76 -13.24 22.01
CA LEU A 205 -21.48 -14.32 21.06
C LEU A 205 -22.22 -15.61 21.44
N ARG A 206 -22.29 -15.93 22.74
CA ARG A 206 -23.07 -17.06 23.25
C ARG A 206 -24.56 -16.89 23.00
N LEU A 207 -25.11 -15.69 23.23
CA LEU A 207 -26.53 -15.39 22.94
C LEU A 207 -26.89 -15.57 21.46
N HIS A 208 -25.92 -15.39 20.56
CA HIS A 208 -26.08 -15.57 19.12
C HIS A 208 -25.64 -16.97 18.62
N GLY A 209 -25.35 -17.91 19.52
CA GLY A 209 -24.97 -19.29 19.17
C GLY A 209 -23.59 -19.43 18.51
N LEU A 210 -22.73 -18.42 18.63
CA LEU A 210 -21.35 -18.46 18.14
C LEU A 210 -20.36 -19.05 19.15
N LEU A 211 -20.81 -19.18 20.41
CA LEU A 211 -20.18 -19.92 21.49
C LEU A 211 -21.20 -20.88 22.08
N ASP A 212 -20.74 -22.03 22.57
CA ASP A 212 -21.55 -23.00 23.28
C ASP A 212 -21.95 -22.51 24.69
N GLU A 213 -22.70 -23.34 25.42
CA GLU A 213 -23.13 -23.04 26.79
C GLU A 213 -21.97 -22.79 27.77
N ASN A 214 -20.83 -23.42 27.52
CA ASN A 214 -19.59 -23.30 28.28
C ASN A 214 -18.78 -22.05 27.86
N GLY A 215 -19.20 -21.34 26.82
CA GLY A 215 -18.55 -20.14 26.32
C GLY A 215 -17.39 -20.41 25.35
N PHE A 216 -17.34 -21.58 24.71
CA PHE A 216 -16.29 -21.98 23.76
C PHE A 216 -16.82 -22.11 22.33
N SER A 217 -16.00 -21.75 21.34
CA SER A 217 -16.39 -21.89 19.93
C SER A 217 -15.95 -23.23 19.36
N GLN A 218 -16.80 -23.83 18.52
CA GLN A 218 -16.46 -24.99 17.70
C GLN A 218 -15.68 -24.63 16.42
N SER A 219 -15.43 -23.34 16.17
CA SER A 219 -14.68 -22.89 15.00
C SER A 219 -13.27 -23.51 14.97
N GLU A 220 -12.91 -24.04 13.79
CA GLU A 220 -11.57 -24.56 13.49
C GLU A 220 -10.53 -23.44 13.27
N LEU A 221 -10.91 -22.16 13.50
CA LEU A 221 -10.00 -21.04 13.36
C LEU A 221 -8.75 -21.23 14.25
N VAL A 222 -7.61 -21.36 13.59
CA VAL A 222 -6.29 -21.22 14.21
C VAL A 222 -5.97 -19.72 14.27
N MET A 223 -5.81 -19.21 15.50
CA MET A 223 -5.33 -17.86 15.76
C MET A 223 -3.85 -17.76 15.38
N ASP A 224 -3.57 -17.40 14.13
CA ASP A 224 -2.27 -16.85 13.75
C ASP A 224 -2.44 -15.35 13.55
N CYS A 225 -1.63 -14.55 14.25
CA CYS A 225 -1.57 -13.11 14.04
C CYS A 225 -0.87 -12.83 12.69
N SER A 226 -1.63 -13.03 11.62
CA SER A 226 -1.39 -12.47 10.29
C SER A 226 -0.08 -12.88 9.60
N LEU A 227 -0.21 -13.59 8.47
CA LEU A 227 0.76 -13.72 7.36
C LEU A 227 1.62 -15.00 7.25
N LYS A 228 1.59 -15.97 8.18
CA LYS A 228 2.32 -17.26 7.96
C LYS A 228 2.09 -17.85 6.55
N HIS A 229 0.86 -17.75 6.08
CA HIS A 229 0.43 -18.36 4.84
C HIS A 229 0.42 -17.39 3.64
N ALA A 230 0.72 -16.10 3.82
CA ALA A 230 0.83 -15.19 2.67
C ALA A 230 2.10 -15.47 1.85
N HIS A 231 3.16 -15.97 2.50
CA HIS A 231 4.42 -16.36 1.83
C HIS A 231 4.50 -17.85 1.48
N HIS A 232 3.69 -18.70 2.11
CA HIS A 232 3.52 -20.12 1.80
C HIS A 232 2.12 -20.44 1.30
N ALA A 233 1.54 -19.53 0.54
CA ALA A 233 0.17 -19.65 0.06
C ALA A 233 -0.05 -21.03 -0.56
N VAL A 234 -1.03 -21.76 -0.02
CA VAL A 234 -1.62 -22.92 -0.69
C VAL A 234 -1.92 -22.46 -2.13
N PRO A 235 -1.66 -23.25 -3.18
CA PRO A 235 -1.89 -22.84 -4.57
C PRO A 235 -3.27 -22.19 -4.78
N GLU A 236 -4.28 -22.65 -4.04
CA GLU A 236 -5.63 -22.10 -3.99
C GLU A 236 -5.71 -20.65 -3.45
N ALA A 237 -4.95 -20.30 -2.42
CA ALA A 237 -4.87 -18.94 -1.89
C ALA A 237 -4.09 -18.04 -2.84
N GLU A 238 -3.08 -18.54 -3.55
CA GLU A 238 -2.35 -17.79 -4.57
C GLU A 238 -3.21 -17.53 -5.82
N ASP A 239 -3.95 -18.54 -6.27
CA ASP A 239 -4.89 -18.44 -7.39
C ASP A 239 -6.09 -17.58 -7.02
N GLU A 240 -6.61 -17.67 -5.79
CA GLU A 240 -7.70 -16.83 -5.33
C GLU A 240 -7.22 -15.42 -5.01
N MET A 241 -6.00 -15.21 -4.51
CA MET A 241 -5.40 -13.87 -4.41
C MET A 241 -5.12 -13.29 -5.80
N ARG A 242 -4.70 -14.11 -6.77
CA ARG A 242 -4.55 -13.70 -8.18
C ARG A 242 -5.92 -13.34 -8.75
N ARG A 243 -6.96 -14.15 -8.51
CA ARG A 243 -8.34 -13.83 -8.84
C ARG A 243 -8.82 -12.58 -8.14
N LEU A 244 -8.55 -12.35 -6.86
CA LEU A 244 -8.95 -11.12 -6.14
C LEU A 244 -8.16 -9.88 -6.60
N ARG A 245 -6.88 -10.06 -6.99
CA ARG A 245 -6.10 -9.05 -7.72
C ARG A 245 -6.70 -8.76 -9.10
N ASN A 246 -7.29 -9.76 -9.75
CA ASN A 246 -7.95 -9.65 -11.05
C ASN A 246 -9.43 -9.21 -10.95
N VAL A 247 -10.15 -9.53 -9.87
CA VAL A 247 -11.52 -9.06 -9.53
C VAL A 247 -11.46 -7.59 -9.12
N ARG A 248 -10.29 -7.10 -8.66
CA ARG A 248 -9.95 -5.67 -8.61
C ARG A 248 -9.97 -4.99 -10.00
N GLU A 249 -9.84 -5.77 -11.08
CA GLU A 249 -9.99 -5.32 -12.47
C GLU A 249 -11.43 -5.53 -13.00
N ASP A 250 -12.18 -6.53 -12.51
CA ASP A 250 -13.58 -6.82 -12.90
C ASP A 250 -14.63 -6.38 -11.87
N VAL A 251 -14.75 -5.06 -11.63
CA VAL A 251 -16.09 -4.51 -11.43
C VAL A 251 -16.55 -4.07 -12.81
N PRO A 252 -17.68 -4.56 -13.36
CA PRO A 252 -18.09 -4.34 -14.76
C PRO A 252 -18.18 -2.88 -15.18
N ASP A 253 -18.21 -1.94 -14.23
CA ASP A 253 -18.10 -0.52 -14.51
C ASP A 253 -16.65 -0.10 -14.77
N LEU A 254 -16.26 -0.36 -16.03
CA LEU A 254 -15.21 0.28 -16.82
C LEU A 254 -13.77 -0.11 -16.48
N ALA A 255 -13.38 -1.29 -16.99
CA ALA A 255 -11.99 -1.69 -17.14
C ALA A 255 -11.23 -0.71 -18.07
N PRO A 256 -9.93 -0.45 -17.81
CA PRO A 256 -9.08 0.18 -18.80
C PRO A 256 -8.87 -0.76 -20.00
N GLY A 257 -8.66 -0.19 -21.17
CA GLY A 257 -8.28 -0.95 -22.36
C GLY A 257 -6.90 -1.60 -22.25
N VAL A 258 -6.63 -2.52 -23.18
CA VAL A 258 -5.35 -3.23 -23.27
C VAL A 258 -4.32 -2.33 -23.96
N MET A 259 -3.19 -2.10 -23.30
CA MET A 259 -2.12 -1.26 -23.82
C MET A 259 -0.99 -2.12 -24.40
N SER A 260 -0.63 -1.85 -25.67
CA SER A 260 0.61 -2.31 -26.28
C SER A 260 1.70 -1.24 -26.16
N VAL A 261 2.97 -1.65 -26.03
CA VAL A 261 4.12 -0.73 -26.04
C VAL A 261 4.89 -0.92 -27.33
N VAL A 262 5.04 0.15 -28.10
CA VAL A 262 5.76 0.17 -29.37
C VAL A 262 6.90 1.17 -29.30
N ARG A 263 8.01 0.86 -29.97
CA ARG A 263 9.15 1.76 -30.09
C ARG A 263 9.22 2.25 -31.54
N ALA A 264 9.10 3.57 -31.73
CA ALA A 264 9.24 4.20 -33.03
C ALA A 264 10.67 4.10 -33.57
N ARG A 265 10.83 4.26 -34.89
CA ARG A 265 12.16 4.41 -35.50
C ARG A 265 12.75 5.79 -35.16
N LEU A 266 13.81 5.80 -34.33
CA LEU A 266 14.44 7.04 -33.85
C LEU A 266 15.61 7.47 -34.77
N THR A 267 15.31 8.23 -35.83
CA THR A 267 16.27 8.63 -36.87
C THR A 267 16.97 9.96 -36.58
N ARG A 268 16.27 10.93 -35.99
CA ARG A 268 16.74 12.31 -35.85
C ARG A 268 17.34 12.58 -34.48
N ARG A 269 18.39 13.40 -34.39
CA ARG A 269 18.93 13.84 -33.09
C ARG A 269 18.01 14.87 -32.42
N LEU A 270 17.89 14.78 -31.10
CA LEU A 270 17.34 15.84 -30.27
C LEU A 270 18.33 17.01 -30.26
N SER A 271 17.83 18.24 -30.45
CA SER A 271 18.66 19.45 -30.57
C SER A 271 18.78 20.25 -29.26
N ALA A 272 17.94 19.95 -28.26
CA ALA A 272 17.92 20.71 -27.02
C ALA A 272 19.03 20.26 -26.05
N ARG A 273 19.82 21.24 -25.60
CA ARG A 273 20.80 21.08 -24.50
C ARG A 273 20.16 21.20 -23.11
N THR A 274 18.89 21.58 -23.03
CA THR A 274 18.12 21.75 -21.78
C THR A 274 17.25 20.53 -21.52
N GLY A 275 17.10 20.12 -20.26
CA GLY A 275 16.30 18.95 -19.88
C GLY A 275 15.49 19.18 -18.62
N LEU A 276 14.68 18.18 -18.23
CA LEU A 276 13.85 18.26 -17.03
C LEU A 276 14.70 18.59 -15.79
N ARG A 277 14.40 19.73 -15.19
CA ARG A 277 15.06 20.15 -13.95
C ARG A 277 14.59 19.27 -12.80
N ALA A 278 15.54 18.62 -12.14
CA ALA A 278 15.28 17.80 -10.97
C ALA A 278 16.02 18.36 -9.75
N TRP A 279 15.48 18.10 -8.58
CA TRP A 279 16.21 18.35 -7.33
C TRP A 279 17.19 17.20 -7.11
N GLY A 280 18.46 17.55 -6.98
CA GLY A 280 19.54 16.62 -6.72
C GLY A 280 20.27 16.98 -5.43
N SER A 281 20.96 15.99 -4.90
CA SER A 281 21.93 16.13 -3.81
C SER A 281 23.22 16.77 -4.35
N SER A 282 23.71 17.80 -3.68
CA SER A 282 24.90 18.58 -4.05
C SER A 282 25.79 18.76 -2.82
N VAL A 283 27.11 18.85 -3.04
CA VAL A 283 28.11 19.17 -1.99
C VAL A 283 28.02 20.60 -1.50
N GLU A 284 27.36 21.47 -2.28
CA GLU A 284 27.14 22.89 -1.98
C GLU A 284 25.67 23.27 -2.18
N GLY A 285 25.17 24.19 -1.34
CA GLY A 285 23.86 24.81 -1.47
C GLY A 285 23.42 25.51 -0.17
N SER A 286 22.26 26.16 -0.19
CA SER A 286 21.72 26.88 0.97
C SER A 286 20.71 26.09 1.79
N VAL A 287 20.24 24.95 1.28
CA VAL A 287 19.20 24.13 1.93
C VAL A 287 19.72 22.71 2.15
N ILE A 288 19.98 22.36 3.41
CA ILE A 288 20.35 21.01 3.82
C ILE A 288 19.08 20.14 3.81
N ARG A 289 19.07 19.08 2.99
CA ARG A 289 17.92 18.16 2.84
C ARG A 289 18.30 16.69 3.00
N HIS A 290 19.56 16.37 2.76
CA HIS A 290 20.08 15.01 2.78
C HIS A 290 21.19 14.87 3.84
N ALA A 291 20.94 15.35 5.07
CA ALA A 291 21.94 15.35 6.16
C ALA A 291 22.57 13.97 6.40
N HIS A 292 21.79 12.89 6.23
CA HIS A 292 22.26 11.50 6.31
C HIS A 292 23.39 11.14 5.32
N ARG A 293 23.65 11.96 4.29
CA ARG A 293 24.73 11.74 3.32
C ARG A 293 26.05 12.41 3.69
N TRP A 294 26.11 13.13 4.81
CA TRP A 294 27.31 13.87 5.21
C TRP A 294 28.53 12.97 5.29
N SER A 295 28.40 11.84 5.98
CA SER A 295 29.45 10.85 6.17
C SER A 295 29.72 9.96 4.95
N ILE A 296 28.87 10.02 3.92
CA ILE A 296 28.97 9.15 2.74
C ILE A 296 29.68 9.87 1.60
N ASP A 297 29.08 10.95 1.10
CA ASP A 297 29.58 11.66 -0.09
C ASP A 297 29.42 13.18 -0.01
N ARG A 298 29.06 13.68 1.17
CA ARG A 298 28.90 15.11 1.49
C ARG A 298 27.87 15.84 0.63
N LYS A 299 27.07 15.15 -0.19
CA LYS A 299 26.02 15.76 -1.02
C LYS A 299 24.74 16.07 -0.22
N ILE A 300 24.89 16.83 0.86
CA ILE A 300 23.81 17.07 1.83
C ILE A 300 22.82 18.16 1.41
N PHE A 301 23.21 19.01 0.46
CA PHE A 301 22.41 20.14 0.02
C PHE A 301 21.47 19.74 -1.11
N ARG A 302 20.27 20.31 -1.10
CA ARG A 302 19.31 20.17 -2.20
C ARG A 302 19.55 21.27 -3.21
N ARG A 303 20.06 20.93 -4.39
CA ARG A 303 20.28 21.85 -5.51
C ARG A 303 19.37 21.49 -6.69
N ARG A 304 18.92 22.52 -7.41
CA ARG A 304 18.18 22.32 -8.67
C ARG A 304 19.20 22.07 -9.79
N GLY A 305 19.24 20.86 -10.32
CA GLY A 305 20.13 20.46 -11.42
C GLY A 305 19.34 20.05 -12.66
N VAL A 306 20.02 20.04 -13.81
CA VAL A 306 19.49 19.43 -15.04
C VAL A 306 19.80 17.93 -14.95
N ARG A 307 18.77 17.09 -14.81
CA ARG A 307 18.95 15.63 -14.97
C ARG A 307 18.66 15.31 -16.42
N GLY A 308 19.67 14.89 -17.16
CA GLY A 308 19.47 14.30 -18.49
C GLY A 308 18.90 12.88 -18.43
N ARG A 309 17.93 12.57 -17.54
CA ARG A 309 17.31 11.23 -17.41
C ARG A 309 15.87 11.31 -16.85
N GLY A 310 15.02 12.14 -17.45
CA GLY A 310 13.60 12.21 -17.10
C GLY A 310 12.72 11.47 -18.11
N THR A 311 11.43 11.33 -17.79
CA THR A 311 10.45 10.72 -18.70
C THR A 311 9.22 11.60 -18.85
N VAL A 312 8.80 11.84 -20.09
CA VAL A 312 7.59 12.55 -20.46
C VAL A 312 6.63 11.57 -21.11
N LEU A 313 5.40 11.53 -20.61
CA LEU A 313 4.28 10.81 -21.20
C LEU A 313 3.26 11.85 -21.69
N LEU A 314 2.92 11.81 -22.98
CA LEU A 314 1.98 12.73 -23.61
C LEU A 314 0.72 11.98 -24.03
N ASP A 315 -0.41 12.48 -23.54
CA ASP A 315 -1.75 12.13 -24.02
C ASP A 315 -1.98 12.78 -25.39
N VAL A 316 -2.18 11.96 -26.43
CA VAL A 316 -2.50 12.42 -27.79
C VAL A 316 -3.93 12.07 -28.22
N SER A 317 -4.82 11.92 -27.25
CA SER A 317 -6.24 11.72 -27.50
C SER A 317 -6.90 12.90 -28.22
N GLY A 318 -8.11 12.66 -28.73
CA GLY A 318 -8.86 13.62 -29.51
C GLY A 318 -9.20 14.90 -28.74
N SER A 319 -9.33 14.84 -27.41
CA SER A 319 -9.65 16.01 -26.60
C SER A 319 -8.50 17.01 -26.49
N MET A 320 -7.26 16.52 -26.56
CA MET A 320 -6.06 17.36 -26.52
C MET A 320 -5.84 18.13 -27.83
N ARG A 321 -6.46 17.69 -28.94
CA ARG A 321 -6.37 18.31 -30.29
C ARG A 321 -4.92 18.60 -30.72
N LEU A 322 -4.01 17.71 -30.38
CA LEU A 322 -2.59 17.86 -30.71
C LEU A 322 -2.31 17.45 -32.15
N ASP A 323 -1.47 18.22 -32.82
CA ASP A 323 -0.99 17.93 -34.16
C ASP A 323 0.52 17.60 -34.18
N ALA A 324 1.04 17.23 -35.35
CA ALA A 324 2.46 16.93 -35.50
C ALA A 324 3.38 18.14 -35.17
N PRO A 325 3.06 19.39 -35.57
CA PRO A 325 3.77 20.59 -35.11
C PRO A 325 3.89 20.74 -33.60
N ASP A 326 2.84 20.42 -32.84
CA ASP A 326 2.83 20.47 -31.39
C ASP A 326 3.79 19.44 -30.76
N LEU A 327 3.77 18.20 -31.28
CA LEU A 327 4.71 17.15 -30.86
C LEU A 327 6.16 17.54 -31.21
N GLU A 328 6.38 18.10 -32.40
CA GLU A 328 7.68 18.63 -32.83
C GLU A 328 8.19 19.71 -31.88
N ARG A 329 7.32 20.64 -31.45
CA ARG A 329 7.66 21.69 -30.49
C ARG A 329 8.07 21.10 -29.14
N LEU A 330 7.34 20.11 -28.63
CA LEU A 330 7.68 19.40 -27.40
C LEU A 330 9.03 18.68 -27.51
N LEU A 331 9.24 17.94 -28.60
CA LEU A 331 10.48 17.19 -28.83
C LEU A 331 11.70 18.12 -28.96
N ARG A 332 11.55 19.28 -29.61
CA ARG A 332 12.62 20.30 -29.68
C ARG A 332 12.96 20.92 -28.34
N ALA A 333 12.01 21.02 -27.43
CA ALA A 333 12.24 21.48 -26.05
C ALA A 333 12.81 20.38 -25.14
N THR A 334 12.82 19.13 -25.61
CA THR A 334 13.21 17.98 -24.80
C THR A 334 14.71 17.70 -24.90
N GLY A 335 15.37 17.64 -23.74
CA GLY A 335 16.81 17.37 -23.67
C GLY A 335 17.19 15.94 -24.06
N GLU A 336 18.41 15.78 -24.58
CA GLU A 336 18.94 14.53 -25.14
C GLU A 336 18.73 13.29 -24.26
N GLY A 337 18.75 13.43 -22.94
CA GLY A 337 18.59 12.29 -22.05
C GLY A 337 17.16 12.02 -21.56
N THR A 338 16.16 12.70 -22.10
CA THR A 338 14.75 12.52 -21.71
C THR A 338 14.08 11.49 -22.63
N ARG A 339 13.37 10.53 -22.03
CA ARG A 339 12.50 9.61 -22.77
C ARG A 339 11.14 10.26 -22.98
N VAL A 340 10.64 10.25 -24.20
CA VAL A 340 9.29 10.73 -24.53
C VAL A 340 8.47 9.59 -25.10
N ALA A 341 7.28 9.39 -24.54
CA ALA A 341 6.28 8.49 -25.08
C ALA A 341 4.97 9.23 -25.30
N ILE A 342 4.26 8.87 -26.35
CA ILE A 342 2.89 9.30 -26.62
C ILE A 342 1.94 8.12 -26.42
N TYR A 343 0.70 8.37 -26.02
CA TYR A 343 -0.29 7.31 -25.93
C TYR A 343 -1.68 7.78 -26.38
N SER A 344 -2.44 6.84 -26.93
CA SER A 344 -3.86 6.98 -27.27
C SER A 344 -4.46 5.58 -27.42
N GLY A 345 -5.78 5.49 -27.40
CA GLY A 345 -6.48 4.24 -27.69
C GLY A 345 -7.77 4.43 -28.47
N GLU A 346 -8.41 3.32 -28.79
CA GLU A 346 -9.68 3.24 -29.49
C GLU A 346 -10.40 1.95 -29.09
N GLY A 347 -11.71 2.03 -28.84
CA GLY A 347 -12.52 0.90 -28.40
C GLY A 347 -12.00 0.32 -27.08
N ALA A 348 -11.37 -0.86 -27.16
CA ALA A 348 -10.82 -1.59 -26.01
C ALA A 348 -9.29 -1.69 -26.00
N GLN A 349 -8.60 -1.08 -26.97
CA GLN A 349 -7.16 -1.22 -27.16
C GLN A 349 -6.49 0.14 -27.25
N GLY A 350 -5.20 0.18 -26.96
CA GLY A 350 -4.40 1.37 -27.20
C GLY A 350 -2.92 1.07 -27.32
N GLN A 351 -2.19 2.11 -27.70
CA GLN A 351 -0.76 2.03 -27.92
C GLN A 351 -0.06 3.15 -27.16
N LEU A 352 0.98 2.77 -26.43
CA LEU A 352 2.01 3.67 -25.93
C LEU A 352 3.22 3.56 -26.86
N ARG A 353 3.57 4.64 -27.54
CA ARG A 353 4.69 4.68 -28.48
C ARG A 353 5.83 5.53 -27.93
N ILE A 354 7.02 4.95 -27.82
CA ILE A 354 8.24 5.68 -27.45
C ILE A 354 8.74 6.41 -28.69
N VAL A 355 8.69 7.74 -28.66
CA VAL A 355 9.03 8.63 -29.79
C VAL A 355 10.33 9.40 -29.59
N ALA A 356 10.92 9.38 -28.39
CA ALA A 356 12.28 9.85 -28.17
C ALA A 356 12.97 9.09 -27.03
N ASP A 357 14.24 8.77 -27.23
CA ASP A 357 15.10 8.12 -26.24
C ASP A 357 16.56 8.31 -26.63
N SER A 358 17.45 8.40 -25.64
CA SER A 358 18.91 8.33 -25.82
C SER A 358 19.44 9.29 -26.90
N GLY A 359 18.98 10.54 -26.86
CA GLY A 359 19.41 11.63 -27.73
C GLY A 359 18.78 11.60 -29.13
N ARG A 360 17.89 10.65 -29.42
CA ARG A 360 17.23 10.51 -30.72
C ARG A 360 15.72 10.57 -30.59
N ARG A 361 15.05 10.98 -31.67
CA ARG A 361 13.61 11.08 -31.79
C ARG A 361 13.11 10.56 -33.13
N ALA A 362 11.84 10.20 -33.14
CA ALA A 362 11.05 9.89 -34.31
C ALA A 362 10.69 11.15 -35.10
N GLU A 363 10.26 10.95 -36.34
CA GLU A 363 9.81 11.99 -37.27
C GLU A 363 8.71 11.44 -38.20
N GLY A 364 7.99 12.34 -38.87
CA GLY A 364 6.95 11.97 -39.84
C GLY A 364 5.84 11.11 -39.22
N ASP A 365 5.46 10.06 -39.95
CA ASP A 365 4.32 9.19 -39.61
C ASP A 365 4.46 8.46 -38.27
N GLU A 366 5.68 8.34 -37.75
CA GLU A 366 5.94 7.76 -36.44
C GLU A 366 5.36 8.61 -35.28
N LEU A 367 5.06 9.88 -35.53
CA LEU A 367 4.41 10.79 -34.58
C LEU A 367 2.87 10.75 -34.69
N THR A 368 2.32 10.03 -35.66
CA THR A 368 0.87 9.91 -35.86
C THR A 368 0.24 9.14 -34.69
N ARG A 369 -0.84 9.68 -34.12
CA ARG A 369 -1.60 9.04 -33.04
C ARG A 369 -2.21 7.70 -33.47
N TYR A 370 -2.34 6.78 -32.52
CA TYR A 370 -2.93 5.45 -32.75
C TYR A 370 -4.46 5.54 -32.84
N GLY A 371 -5.07 6.28 -31.92
CA GLY A 371 -6.52 6.50 -31.87
C GLY A 371 -6.85 7.86 -31.26
N SER A 372 -8.10 8.05 -30.86
CA SER A 372 -8.59 9.31 -30.29
C SER A 372 -9.11 9.24 -28.85
N GLY A 373 -9.15 8.05 -28.25
CA GLY A 373 -9.70 7.80 -26.91
C GLY A 373 -8.66 7.70 -25.80
N ASN A 374 -9.14 7.77 -24.57
CA ASN A 374 -8.38 7.75 -23.31
C ASN A 374 -8.44 6.41 -22.57
N VAL A 375 -8.73 5.34 -23.30
CA VAL A 375 -9.02 4.03 -22.73
C VAL A 375 -7.83 3.38 -22.01
N ILE A 376 -6.60 3.87 -22.22
CA ILE A 376 -5.35 3.30 -21.67
C ILE A 376 -4.59 4.23 -20.69
N ASP A 377 -5.22 5.26 -20.11
CA ASP A 377 -4.54 6.15 -19.15
C ASP A 377 -3.90 5.41 -17.96
N LEU A 378 -4.66 4.51 -17.35
CA LEU A 378 -4.20 3.77 -16.18
C LEU A 378 -2.98 2.89 -16.49
N PRO A 379 -3.00 2.03 -17.53
CA PRO A 379 -1.81 1.27 -17.91
C PRO A 379 -0.65 2.16 -18.38
N ALA A 380 -0.90 3.30 -19.04
CA ALA A 380 0.14 4.23 -19.45
C ALA A 380 0.84 4.89 -18.24
N LEU A 381 0.08 5.26 -17.20
CA LEU A 381 0.63 5.76 -15.95
C LEU A 381 1.36 4.67 -15.14
N ARG A 382 0.89 3.41 -15.18
CA ARG A 382 1.63 2.26 -14.63
C ARG A 382 2.95 2.03 -15.36
N TRP A 383 3.03 2.29 -16.66
CA TRP A 383 4.29 2.27 -17.38
C TRP A 383 5.21 3.41 -16.94
N LEU A 384 4.68 4.64 -16.85
CA LEU A 384 5.44 5.84 -16.46
C LEU A 384 6.00 5.74 -15.03
N SER A 385 5.27 5.14 -14.09
CA SER A 385 5.69 4.98 -12.70
C SER A 385 6.97 4.15 -12.54
N ARG A 386 7.26 3.27 -13.51
CA ARG A 386 8.46 2.44 -13.56
C ARG A 386 9.65 3.12 -14.25
N GLN A 387 9.44 4.29 -14.87
CA GLN A 387 10.48 5.02 -15.59
C GLN A 387 11.30 5.93 -14.66
N HIS A 388 12.41 6.46 -15.17
CA HIS A 388 13.28 7.36 -14.42
C HIS A 388 12.59 8.70 -14.10
N ALA A 389 12.80 9.19 -12.87
CA ALA A 389 12.35 10.49 -12.43
C ALA A 389 13.33 11.61 -12.87
N PRO A 390 12.85 12.81 -13.20
CA PRO A 390 11.47 13.30 -13.03
C PRO A 390 10.48 12.73 -14.07
N ARG A 391 9.22 12.53 -13.66
CA ARG A 391 8.13 11.96 -14.47
C ARG A 391 7.08 13.03 -14.75
N LEU A 392 6.84 13.33 -16.02
CA LEU A 392 5.86 14.31 -16.47
C LEU A 392 4.74 13.59 -17.22
N TRP A 393 3.50 13.91 -16.90
CA TRP A 393 2.31 13.46 -17.64
C TRP A 393 1.62 14.69 -18.20
N ILE A 394 1.57 14.82 -19.53
CA ILE A 394 0.91 15.93 -20.21
C ILE A 394 -0.45 15.42 -20.66
N SER A 395 -1.52 15.92 -20.06
CA SER A 395 -2.91 15.49 -20.30
C SER A 395 -3.90 16.50 -19.69
N ASP A 396 -5.05 16.67 -20.33
CA ASP A 396 -6.20 17.45 -19.82
C ASP A 396 -6.85 16.81 -18.57
N GLY A 397 -6.43 15.60 -18.19
CA GLY A 397 -6.88 14.87 -17.01
C GLY A 397 -8.22 14.17 -17.20
N LYS A 398 -8.76 14.12 -18.43
CA LYS A 398 -9.91 13.28 -18.76
C LYS A 398 -9.45 11.84 -18.84
N VAL A 399 -10.15 10.97 -18.10
CA VAL A 399 -9.86 9.53 -18.09
C VAL A 399 -11.10 8.77 -18.50
N THR A 400 -10.98 7.91 -19.51
CA THR A 400 -12.07 7.07 -20.01
C THR A 400 -11.73 5.58 -19.86
N GLY A 401 -12.77 4.74 -19.81
CA GLY A 401 -12.64 3.28 -19.90
C GLY A 401 -12.94 2.77 -21.30
N ILE A 402 -13.03 1.44 -21.46
CA ILE A 402 -13.43 0.81 -22.72
C ILE A 402 -14.71 1.45 -23.28
N GLY A 403 -14.70 1.77 -24.57
CA GLY A 403 -15.82 2.46 -25.25
C GLY A 403 -15.91 3.95 -24.95
N ASP A 404 -14.81 4.58 -24.51
CA ASP A 404 -14.70 6.00 -24.17
C ASP A 404 -15.68 6.50 -23.09
N GLN A 405 -16.21 5.59 -22.28
CA GLN A 405 -17.12 5.99 -21.21
C GLN A 405 -16.34 6.66 -20.07
N VAL A 406 -16.87 7.77 -19.58
CA VAL A 406 -16.27 8.53 -18.48
C VAL A 406 -16.34 7.71 -17.20
N SER A 407 -15.19 7.51 -16.54
CA SER A 407 -15.11 6.77 -15.27
C SER A 407 -14.45 7.59 -14.17
N THR A 408 -15.25 8.03 -13.20
CA THR A 408 -14.76 8.72 -12.01
C THR A 408 -13.77 7.83 -11.23
N ARG A 409 -14.00 6.51 -11.20
CA ARG A 409 -13.12 5.55 -10.53
C ARG A 409 -11.77 5.43 -11.23
N LEU A 410 -11.74 5.30 -12.55
CA LEU A 410 -10.47 5.27 -13.31
C LEU A 410 -9.70 6.58 -13.13
N ARG A 411 -10.39 7.72 -13.15
CA ARG A 411 -9.79 9.04 -12.87
C ARG A 411 -9.16 9.10 -11.48
N GLN A 412 -9.88 8.66 -10.44
CA GLN A 412 -9.35 8.59 -9.07
C GLN A 412 -8.13 7.68 -8.98
N ARG A 413 -8.15 6.51 -9.64
CA ARG A 413 -7.02 5.57 -9.70
C ARG A 413 -5.80 6.21 -10.36
N CYS A 414 -5.98 6.90 -11.49
CA CYS A 414 -4.91 7.62 -12.18
C CYS A 414 -4.30 8.71 -11.29
N HIS A 415 -5.12 9.51 -10.60
CA HIS A 415 -4.63 10.52 -9.66
C HIS A 415 -3.90 9.92 -8.45
N ALA A 416 -4.41 8.82 -7.88
CA ALA A 416 -3.75 8.12 -6.79
C ALA A 416 -2.36 7.59 -7.21
N LEU A 417 -2.29 6.96 -8.39
CA LEU A 417 -1.03 6.46 -8.95
C LEU A 417 -0.04 7.60 -9.24
N ALA A 418 -0.52 8.70 -9.83
CA ALA A 418 0.31 9.87 -10.10
C ALA A 418 0.90 10.46 -8.81
N ARG A 419 0.08 10.61 -7.75
CA ARG A 419 0.55 11.07 -6.42
C ARG A 419 1.58 10.11 -5.83
N ARG A 420 1.26 8.80 -5.77
CA ARG A 420 2.11 7.75 -5.18
C ARG A 420 3.51 7.72 -5.82
N HIS A 421 3.60 7.95 -7.12
CA HIS A 421 4.86 7.88 -7.86
C HIS A 421 5.48 9.23 -8.24
N ALA A 422 5.01 10.31 -7.60
CA ALA A 422 5.47 11.68 -7.86
C ALA A 422 5.48 12.04 -9.36
N ILE A 423 4.46 11.60 -10.09
CA ILE A 423 4.22 11.97 -11.48
C ILE A 423 3.56 13.34 -11.47
N ARG A 424 4.20 14.31 -12.13
CA ARG A 424 3.65 15.66 -12.25
C ARG A 424 2.76 15.74 -13.48
N ARG A 425 1.48 16.07 -13.30
CA ARG A 425 0.58 16.38 -14.42
C ARG A 425 0.77 17.82 -14.90
N VAL A 426 0.65 18.03 -16.21
CA VAL A 426 0.61 19.34 -16.87
C VAL A 426 -0.52 19.31 -17.88
N ASP A 427 -1.30 20.39 -17.95
CA ASP A 427 -2.52 20.42 -18.76
C ASP A 427 -2.25 20.54 -20.27
N ASP A 428 -1.14 21.16 -20.66
CA ASP A 428 -0.86 21.51 -22.05
C ASP A 428 0.64 21.49 -22.41
N ILE A 429 0.93 21.46 -23.72
CA ILE A 429 2.30 21.43 -24.25
C ILE A 429 3.06 22.72 -23.97
N ALA A 430 2.43 23.89 -24.01
CA ALA A 430 3.13 25.16 -23.78
C ALA A 430 3.67 25.23 -22.34
N SER A 431 2.87 24.81 -21.37
CA SER A 431 3.25 24.63 -19.97
C SER A 431 4.35 23.59 -19.82
N ALA A 432 4.29 22.47 -20.55
CA ALA A 432 5.34 21.46 -20.53
C ALA A 432 6.66 21.97 -21.11
N VAL A 433 6.63 22.67 -22.24
CA VAL A 433 7.79 23.32 -22.87
C VAL A 433 8.40 24.36 -21.93
N LYS A 434 7.60 25.15 -21.21
CA LYS A 434 8.11 26.09 -20.19
C LYS A 434 8.86 25.37 -19.07
N LEU A 435 8.38 24.20 -18.66
CA LEU A 435 9.01 23.37 -17.62
C LEU A 435 10.28 22.67 -18.10
N LEU A 436 10.31 22.24 -19.37
CA LEU A 436 11.45 21.58 -20.02
C LEU A 436 12.56 22.57 -20.41
N GLY A 437 12.16 23.74 -20.92
CA GLY A 437 13.04 24.67 -21.64
C GLY A 437 13.46 25.93 -20.87
N GLY A 438 12.83 26.30 -19.75
CA GLY A 438 13.25 27.46 -18.94
C GLY A 438 13.46 28.75 -19.74
N ALA A 439 12.37 29.31 -20.26
CA ALA A 439 12.24 30.53 -21.08
C ALA A 439 13.04 30.53 -22.41
N PRO A 440 12.41 30.96 -23.54
CA PRO A 440 13.20 31.36 -24.69
C PRO A 440 14.10 32.54 -24.26
N ARG A 441 15.38 32.48 -24.61
CA ARG A 441 16.18 33.70 -24.72
C ARG A 441 15.83 34.39 -26.01
#